data_AF-A0A5C7VDL8-F1
#
_entry.id   AF-A0A5C7VDL8-F1
#
_cell.length_a   1.000
_cell.length_b   1.000
_cell.length_c   1.000
_cell.angle_alpha   90.00
_cell.angle_beta   90.00
_cell.angle_gamma   90.00
#
_symmetry.space_group_name_H-M   'P 1'
#
loop_
_entity.id
_entity.type
_entity.pdbx_description
1 polymer ?
#
loop_
_entity_poly.entity_id
_entity_poly.type
_entity_poly.pdbx_seq_one_letter_code
_entity_poly.pdbx_strand_id
1 'polypeptide(L)' 'MYIFIWLAGFVFFLLLLTFSAKNTDLVTVNYYFDFHWQVPLVVLFLIFFALGSCFGYLSCFVKHLRKKT' A
#
# COMPACT_ATOMS: atom_id res chain seq x y z
N MET A 1 24.58 11.63 -2.20
CA MET A 1 23.37 11.05 -2.83
C MET A 1 22.62 10.09 -1.91
N TYR A 2 23.28 9.13 -1.26
CA TYR A 2 22.61 8.17 -0.35
C TYR A 2 21.90 8.80 0.86
N ILE A 3 22.43 9.90 1.41
CA ILE A 3 21.80 10.63 2.53
C ILE A 3 20.37 11.06 2.18
N PHE A 4 20.11 11.56 0.97
CA PHE A 4 18.78 12.03 0.57
C PHE A 4 17.78 10.89 0.45
N ILE A 5 18.21 9.74 -0.07
CA ILE A 5 17.39 8.53 -0.17
C ILE A 5 17.04 8.01 1.22
N TRP A 6 18.04 7.97 2.12
CA TRP A 6 17.83 7.50 3.49
C TRP A 6 16.93 8.46 4.29
N LEU A 7 17.13 9.78 4.12
CA LEU A 7 16.27 10.81 4.72
C LEU A 7 14.83 10.70 4.21
N ALA A 8 14.63 10.54 2.90
CA ALA A 8 13.30 10.33 2.31
C ALA A 8 12.64 9.07 2.88
N GLY A 9 13.38 7.97 3.00
CA GLY A 9 12.90 6.75 3.65
C GLY A 9 12.52 6.96 5.12
N PHE A 10 13.32 7.71 5.87
CA PHE A 10 13.02 8.05 7.27
C PHE A 10 11.76 8.92 7.41
N VAL A 11 11.60 9.94 6.56
CA VAL A 11 10.39 10.78 6.51
C VAL A 11 9.17 9.93 6.15
N PHE A 12 9.30 9.05 5.15
CA PHE A 12 8.24 8.15 4.74
C PHE A 12 7.84 7.17 5.85
N PHE A 13 8.84 6.64 6.57
CA PHE A 13 8.61 5.79 7.74
C PHE A 13 7.87 6.53 8.86
N LEU A 14 8.29 7.75 9.20
CA LEU A 14 7.60 8.57 10.21
C LEU A 14 6.16 8.88 9.82
N LEU A 15 5.91 9.17 8.54
CA LEU A 15 4.56 9.33 8.00
C LEU A 15 3.73 8.07 8.24
N LEU A 16 4.22 6.90 7.83
CA LEU A 16 3.52 5.64 8.03
C LEU A 16 3.30 5.31 9.51
N LEU A 17 4.29 5.58 10.37
CA LEU A 17 4.23 5.33 11.80
C LEU A 17 3.15 6.18 12.48
N THR A 18 3.19 7.49 12.25
CA THR A 18 2.22 8.44 12.81
C THR A 18 0.82 8.21 12.24
N PHE A 19 0.73 7.87 10.96
CA PHE A 19 -0.51 7.48 10.32
C PHE A 19 -1.10 6.22 10.99
N SER A 20 -0.31 5.14 11.13
CA SER A 20 -0.75 3.91 11.79
C SER A 20 -1.20 4.16 13.24
N ALA A 21 -0.39 4.89 14.00
CA ALA A 21 -0.65 5.20 15.41
C ALA A 21 -1.95 6.01 15.61
N LYS A 22 -2.32 6.86 14.66
CA LYS A 22 -3.55 7.68 14.73
C LYS A 22 -4.76 7.06 14.03
N ASN A 23 -4.55 6.04 13.20
CA ASN A 23 -5.59 5.41 12.38
C ASN A 23 -5.69 3.90 12.67
N THR A 24 -5.67 3.55 13.96
CA THR A 24 -5.92 2.17 14.44
C THR A 24 -7.43 1.88 14.55
N ASP A 25 -8.27 2.90 14.36
CA ASP A 25 -9.72 2.76 14.42
C ASP A 25 -10.24 1.75 13.38
N LEU A 26 -11.19 0.92 13.84
CA LEU A 26 -11.85 -0.07 13.01
C LEU A 26 -12.84 0.62 12.08
N VAL A 27 -12.63 0.48 10.77
CA VAL A 27 -13.52 0.98 9.74
C VAL A 27 -14.35 -0.18 9.19
N THR A 28 -15.65 0.04 9.07
CA THR A 28 -16.57 -0.94 8.48
C THR A 28 -16.61 -0.74 6.97
N VAL A 29 -16.09 -1.71 6.23
CA VAL A 29 -16.22 -1.81 4.79
C VAL A 29 -17.55 -2.51 4.50
N ASN A 30 -18.51 -1.75 3.98
CA ASN A 30 -19.80 -2.27 3.55
C ASN A 30 -19.67 -2.75 2.10
N TYR A 31 -19.90 -4.03 1.87
CA TYR A 31 -19.88 -4.64 0.55
C TYR A 31 -21.24 -5.29 0.25
N TYR A 32 -21.44 -5.66 -1.01
CA TYR A 32 -22.68 -6.29 -1.46
C TYR A 32 -23.00 -7.56 -0.65
N PHE A 33 -24.29 -7.89 -0.52
CA PHE A 33 -24.84 -9.02 0.27
C PHE A 33 -24.73 -8.86 1.80
N ASP A 34 -24.96 -7.65 2.34
CA ASP A 34 -24.87 -7.35 3.78
C ASP A 34 -23.52 -7.75 4.39
N PHE A 35 -22.47 -7.77 3.57
CA PHE A 35 -21.14 -8.12 4.01
C PHE A 35 -20.47 -6.89 4.62
N HIS A 36 -20.35 -6.89 5.94
CA HIS A 36 -19.73 -5.82 6.71
C HIS A 36 -18.39 -6.31 7.24
N TRP A 37 -17.29 -5.84 6.67
CA TRP A 37 -15.96 -6.22 7.12
C TRP A 37 -15.33 -5.10 7.94
N GLN A 38 -15.09 -5.37 9.21
CA GLN A 38 -14.40 -4.44 10.11
C GLN A 38 -12.90 -4.69 10.03
N VAL A 39 -12.17 -3.70 9.55
CA VAL A 39 -10.71 -3.74 9.46
C VAL A 39 -10.12 -2.39 9.89
N PRO A 40 -8.94 -2.36 10.53
CA PRO A 40 -8.26 -1.11 10.79
C PRO A 40 -7.99 -0.37 9.48
N LEU A 41 -8.21 0.95 9.47
CA LEU A 41 -8.03 1.77 8.26
C LEU A 41 -6.63 1.61 7.65
N VAL A 42 -5.60 1.53 8.49
CA VAL A 42 -4.22 1.30 8.06
C VAL A 42 -4.04 -0.02 7.30
N VAL A 43 -4.73 -1.10 7.72
CA VAL A 43 -4.65 -2.40 7.05
C VAL A 43 -5.29 -2.33 5.67
N LEU A 44 -6.43 -1.64 5.56
CA LEU A 44 -7.10 -1.45 4.28
C LEU A 44 -6.18 -0.74 3.27
N PHE A 45 -5.53 0.36 3.69
CA PHE A 45 -4.57 1.06 2.83
C PHE A 45 -3.36 0.20 2.46
N LEU A 46 -2.83 -0.61 3.38
CA LEU A 46 -1.74 -1.54 3.09
C LEU A 46 -2.13 -2.57 2.02
N ILE A 47 -3.36 -3.11 2.07
CA ILE A 47 -3.85 -4.05 1.07
C ILE A 47 -3.92 -3.38 -0.31
N PHE A 48 -4.54 -2.20 -0.42
CA PHE A 48 -4.62 -1.49 -1.69
C PHE A 48 -3.24 -1.13 -2.24
N PHE A 49 -2.32 -0.70 -1.38
CA PHE A 49 -0.95 -0.40 -1.76
C PHE A 49 -0.20 -1.65 -2.26
N ALA A 50 -0.32 -2.77 -1.55
CA ALA A 50 0.31 -4.04 -1.93
C ALA A 50 -0.23 -4.55 -3.27
N LEU A 51 -1.55 -4.48 -3.49
CA LEU A 51 -2.17 -4.83 -4.77
C LEU A 51 -1.68 -3.92 -5.90
N GLY A 52 -1.68 -2.60 -5.70
CA GLY A 52 -1.18 -1.64 -6.68
C GLY A 52 0.30 -1.87 -7.02
N SER A 53 1.13 -2.14 -6.01
CA SER A 53 2.54 -2.49 -6.21
C SER A 53 2.70 -3.77 -7.03
N CYS A 54 1.93 -4.83 -6.70
CA CYS A 54 1.93 -6.09 -7.43
C CYS A 54 1.54 -5.88 -8.91
N PHE A 55 0.50 -5.10 -9.19
CA PHE A 55 0.12 -4.73 -10.56
C PHE A 55 1.19 -3.91 -11.29
N GLY A 56 1.87 -3.01 -10.58
CA GLY A 56 3.01 -2.26 -11.13
C GLY A 56 4.17 -3.17 -11.54
N TYR A 57 4.55 -4.11 -10.67
CA TYR A 57 5.56 -5.12 -10.98
C TYR A 57 5.13 -6.01 -12.14
N LEU A 58 3.87 -6.48 -12.14
CA LEU A 58 3.32 -7.31 -13.21
C LEU A 58 3.35 -6.57 -14.55
N SER A 59 3.03 -5.28 -14.56
CA SER A 59 3.09 -4.44 -15.77
C SER A 59 4.51 -4.31 -16.31
N CYS A 60 5.50 -4.10 -15.44
CA CYS A 60 6.91 -4.09 -15.80
C CYS A 60 7.37 -5.46 -16.33
N PHE A 61 6.93 -6.55 -15.69
CA PHE A 61 7.25 -7.91 -16.09
C PHE A 61 6.69 -8.24 -17.49
N VAL A 62 5.41 -7.95 -17.72
CA VAL A 62 4.76 -8.12 -19.04
C VAL A 62 5.48 -7.30 -20.11
N LYS A 63 5.85 -6.04 -19.81
CA LYS A 63 6.63 -5.20 -20.72
C LYS A 63 7.99 -5.80 -21.04
N HIS A 64 8.66 -6.40 -20.05
CA HIS A 64 9.94 -7.07 -20.24
C HIS A 64 9.82 -8.32 -21.12
N LEU A 65 8.78 -9.13 -20.91
CA LEU A 65 8.49 -10.30 -21.76
C LEU A 65 8.22 -9.90 -23.21
N ARG A 66 7.39 -8.86 -23.44
CA ARG A 66 7.08 -8.36 -24.79
C ARG A 66 8.32 -7.83 -25.52
N LYS A 67 9.29 -7.27 -24.80
CA LYS A 67 10.52 -6.72 -25.41
C LYS A 67 11.52 -7.80 -25.84
N LYS A 68 11.32 -9.04 -25.40
CA LYS A 68 12.20 -10.19 -25.63
C LYS A 68 11.67 -11.14 -26.72
N THR A 69 10.49 -10.86 -27.27
CA THR A 69 9.89 -11.51 -28.46
C THR A 69 9.95 -10.54 -29.62
#